data_AF-A0A6C0F5Y1-F1
#
_entry.id   AF-A0A6C0F5Y1-F1
#
_cell.length_a   1.000
_cell.length_b   1.000
_cell.length_c   1.000
_cell.angle_alpha   90.00
_cell.angle_beta   90.00
_cell.angle_gamma   90.00
#
_symmetry.space_group_name_H-M   'P 1'
#
loop_
_entity.id
_entity.type
_entity.pdbx_description
1 polymer ?
#
loop_
_entity_poly.entity_id
_entity_poly.type
_entity_poly.pdbx_seq_one_letter_code
_entity_poly.pdbx_strand_id
1 'polypeptide(L)'
;MNYSMKTGRNTINNNDILDDIFLKKVEAMMQILLEKSIFSAQKYMQATNRKTLTGKDIRMGMIYECHEFMKRDDLEEAFYNKLQNSTSDDDDNDEDSSSKNSSVEIVDEDDEPFERAPDSIDPLIDTMNKYESEWNTWIPLDPLQIHLKNAIDISGLNF
;
A
#
# COMPACT_ATOMS: atom_id res chain seq x y z
N MET A 1 38.30 0.80 49.93
CA MET A 1 38.06 0.44 48.51
C MET A 1 36.62 0.84 48.22
N ASN A 2 36.41 2.07 47.74
CA ASN A 2 35.07 2.63 47.56
C ASN A 2 34.60 2.33 46.14
N TYR A 3 33.65 1.39 46.00
CA TYR A 3 32.96 1.15 44.75
C TYR A 3 31.93 2.26 44.52
N SER A 4 32.20 3.16 43.56
CA SER A 4 31.16 3.98 42.94
C SER A 4 30.28 3.09 42.06
N MET A 5 29.07 2.78 42.53
CA MET A 5 28.02 2.29 41.63
C MET A 5 27.52 3.47 40.80
N LYS A 6 27.99 3.59 39.56
CA LYS A 6 27.36 4.44 38.54
C LYS A 6 26.06 3.75 38.12
N THR A 7 24.94 4.15 38.71
CA THR A 7 23.62 3.78 38.18
C THR A 7 23.37 4.62 36.93
N GLY A 8 23.61 4.02 35.76
CA GLY A 8 23.19 4.56 34.47
C GLY A 8 21.66 4.51 34.39
N ARG A 9 20.98 5.52 34.95
CA ARG A 9 19.61 5.83 34.56
C ARG A 9 19.69 6.43 33.17
N ASN A 10 19.47 5.61 32.14
CA ASN A 10 19.23 6.11 30.80
C ASN A 10 17.92 6.92 30.89
N THR A 11 18.01 8.24 30.73
CA THR A 11 16.85 9.09 30.57
C THR A 11 16.25 8.69 29.23
N ILE A 12 15.25 7.81 29.23
CA ILE A 12 14.47 7.53 28.02
C ILE A 12 13.87 8.87 27.61
N ASN A 13 14.36 9.41 26.51
CA ASN A 13 13.90 10.68 25.99
C ASN A 13 12.49 10.39 25.47
N ASN A 14 11.45 10.91 26.12
CA ASN A 14 10.06 10.64 25.74
C ASN A 14 9.77 10.97 24.27
N ASN A 15 10.59 11.84 23.65
CA ASN A 15 10.54 12.15 22.23
C ASN A 15 10.84 10.93 21.35
N ASP A 16 11.81 10.08 21.74
CA ASP A 16 12.22 8.92 20.94
C ASP A 16 11.10 7.85 20.87
N ILE A 17 10.31 7.71 21.95
CA ILE A 17 9.16 6.79 21.99
C ILE A 17 8.00 7.32 21.12
N LEU A 18 7.75 8.62 21.15
CA LEU A 18 6.70 9.24 20.34
C LEU A 18 7.01 9.10 18.84
N ASP A 19 8.30 9.20 18.47
CA ASP A 19 8.76 9.02 17.10
C ASP A 19 8.58 7.57 16.61
N ASP A 20 8.88 6.56 17.43
CA ASP A 20 8.69 5.14 17.08
C ASP A 20 7.20 4.78 16.87
N ILE A 21 6.33 5.25 17.77
CA ILE A 21 4.88 5.04 17.64
C ILE A 21 4.35 5.71 16.38
N PHE A 22 4.81 6.92 16.06
CA PHE A 22 4.41 7.62 14.85
C PHE A 22 4.87 6.87 13.59
N LEU A 23 6.13 6.40 13.55
CA LEU A 23 6.67 5.65 12.43
C LEU A 23 5.89 4.36 12.17
N LYS A 24 5.56 3.59 13.20
CA LYS A 24 4.73 2.38 13.07
C LYS A 24 3.35 2.65 12.48
N LYS A 25 2.72 3.76 12.85
CA LYS A 25 1.43 4.16 12.27
C LYS A 25 1.56 4.53 10.80
N VAL A 26 2.60 5.28 10.45
CA VAL A 26 2.87 5.64 9.05
C VAL A 26 3.16 4.41 8.20
N GLU A 27 3.96 3.48 8.73
CA GLU A 27 4.25 2.19 8.10
C GLU A 27 2.96 1.40 7.86
N ALA A 28 2.13 1.21 8.88
CA ALA A 28 0.86 0.49 8.76
C ALA A 28 -0.05 1.12 7.69
N MET A 29 -0.17 2.45 7.66
CA MET A 29 -0.95 3.16 6.65
C MET A 29 -0.39 2.95 5.24
N MET A 30 0.93 3.03 5.07
CA MET A 30 1.56 2.79 3.77
C MET A 30 1.38 1.35 3.30
N GLN A 31 1.53 0.35 4.17
CA GLN A 31 1.29 -1.05 3.84
C GLN A 31 -0.14 -1.26 3.34
N ILE A 32 -1.14 -0.71 4.04
CA ILE A 32 -2.55 -0.84 3.64
C ILE A 32 -2.79 -0.18 2.28
N LEU A 33 -2.26 1.03 2.07
CA LEU A 33 -2.40 1.73 0.80
C LEU A 33 -1.83 0.90 -0.36
N LEU A 34 -0.63 0.35 -0.20
CA LEU A 34 0.02 -0.46 -1.22
C LEU A 34 -0.76 -1.75 -1.48
N GLU A 35 -1.18 -2.46 -0.43
CA GLU A 35 -1.99 -3.69 -0.57
C GLU A 35 -3.30 -3.42 -1.32
N LYS A 36 -4.05 -2.40 -0.92
CA LYS A 36 -5.31 -2.04 -1.59
C LYS A 36 -5.08 -1.64 -3.05
N SER A 37 -3.99 -0.92 -3.33
CA SER A 37 -3.64 -0.53 -4.71
C SER A 37 -3.36 -1.76 -5.58
N ILE A 38 -2.64 -2.76 -5.06
CA ILE A 38 -2.39 -4.02 -5.77
C ILE A 38 -3.68 -4.83 -5.95
N PHE A 39 -4.55 -4.91 -4.93
CA PHE A 39 -5.84 -5.59 -5.07
C PHE A 39 -6.74 -4.93 -6.13
N SER A 40 -6.77 -3.59 -6.17
CA SER A 40 -7.52 -2.84 -7.18
C SER A 40 -6.93 -3.07 -8.58
N ALA A 41 -5.59 -3.05 -8.72
CA ALA A 41 -4.90 -3.39 -9.96
C ALA A 41 -5.20 -4.83 -10.44
N GLN A 42 -5.17 -5.80 -9.53
CA GLN A 42 -5.49 -7.19 -9.84
C GLN A 42 -6.93 -7.34 -10.35
N LYS A 43 -7.91 -6.68 -9.71
CA LYS A 43 -9.30 -6.69 -10.18
C LYS A 43 -9.42 -6.13 -11.59
N TYR A 44 -8.66 -5.08 -11.91
CA TYR A 44 -8.62 -4.49 -13.23
C TYR A 44 -8.07 -5.46 -14.30
N MET A 45 -6.91 -6.06 -14.03
CA MET A 45 -6.34 -7.10 -14.89
C MET A 45 -7.31 -8.26 -15.10
N GLN A 46 -7.96 -8.75 -14.04
CA GLN A 46 -8.94 -9.84 -14.11
C GLN A 46 -10.15 -9.50 -14.99
N ALA A 47 -10.59 -8.24 -15.05
CA ALA A 47 -11.68 -7.81 -15.92
C ALA A 47 -11.35 -7.96 -17.42
N THR A 48 -10.06 -8.00 -17.78
CA THR A 48 -9.56 -8.32 -19.14
C THR A 48 -9.23 -9.78 -19.37
N ASN A 49 -9.47 -10.66 -18.38
CA ASN A 49 -9.08 -12.08 -18.40
C ASN A 49 -7.56 -12.33 -18.53
N ARG A 50 -6.73 -11.31 -18.29
CA ARG A 50 -5.27 -11.43 -18.20
C ARG A 50 -4.85 -12.07 -16.88
N LYS A 51 -3.67 -12.66 -16.85
CA LYS A 51 -3.07 -13.30 -15.67
C LYS A 51 -1.82 -12.58 -15.17
N THR A 52 -1.25 -11.73 -16.02
CA THR A 52 -0.04 -10.95 -15.76
C THR A 52 -0.43 -9.55 -15.34
N LEU A 53 0.04 -9.15 -14.15
CA LEU A 53 -0.16 -7.81 -13.63
C LEU A 53 0.92 -6.89 -14.20
N THR A 54 0.54 -5.92 -15.02
CA THR A 54 1.48 -4.98 -15.66
C THR A 54 1.67 -3.71 -14.83
N GLY A 55 2.70 -2.92 -15.15
CA GLY A 55 2.90 -1.62 -14.53
C GLY A 55 1.71 -0.66 -14.72
N LYS A 56 0.99 -0.76 -15.85
CA LYS A 56 -0.23 0.03 -16.09
C LYS A 56 -1.38 -0.39 -15.18
N ASP A 57 -1.55 -1.68 -14.91
CA ASP A 57 -2.56 -2.16 -13.97
C ASP A 57 -2.30 -1.61 -12.56
N ILE A 58 -1.04 -1.66 -12.12
CA ILE A 58 -0.61 -1.09 -10.83
C ILE A 58 -0.92 0.41 -10.78
N ARG A 59 -0.62 1.14 -11.86
CA ARG A 59 -0.98 2.57 -11.97
C ARG A 59 -2.48 2.80 -11.84
N MET A 60 -3.31 2.00 -12.52
CA MET A 60 -4.78 2.08 -12.40
C MET A 60 -5.24 1.90 -10.95
N GLY A 61 -4.68 0.90 -10.26
CA GLY A 61 -4.97 0.65 -8.84
C GLY A 61 -4.55 1.80 -7.93
N MET A 62 -3.36 2.36 -8.14
CA MET A 62 -2.84 3.51 -7.38
C MET A 62 -3.67 4.78 -7.59
N ILE A 63 -4.08 5.06 -8.84
CA ILE A 63 -4.97 6.19 -9.14
C ILE A 63 -6.28 6.01 -8.39
N TYR A 64 -6.88 4.83 -8.46
CA TYR A 64 -8.12 4.54 -7.76
C TYR A 64 -8.02 4.77 -6.24
N GLU A 65 -7.00 4.20 -5.60
CA GLU A 65 -6.81 4.38 -4.15
C GLU A 65 -6.45 5.84 -3.80
N CYS A 66 -5.77 6.60 -4.66
CA CYS A 66 -5.57 8.02 -4.45
C CYS A 66 -6.90 8.80 -4.28
N HIS A 67 -7.96 8.36 -4.96
CA HIS A 67 -9.29 8.96 -4.82
C HIS A 67 -10.10 8.38 -3.65
N GLU A 68 -10.00 7.08 -3.40
CA GLU A 68 -10.95 6.34 -2.54
C GLU A 68 -10.40 5.92 -1.18
N PHE A 69 -9.07 5.88 -1.00
CA PHE A 69 -8.43 5.27 0.17
C PHE A 69 -8.97 5.78 1.51
N MET A 70 -9.10 7.11 1.66
CA MET A 70 -9.60 7.73 2.90
C MET A 70 -11.13 7.62 3.09
N LYS A 71 -11.87 7.17 2.08
CA LYS A 71 -13.33 7.01 2.11
C LYS A 71 -13.76 5.59 2.44
N ARG A 72 -12.80 4.68 2.63
CA ARG A 72 -13.08 3.26 2.84
C ARG A 72 -13.60 3.02 4.26
N ASP A 73 -14.73 2.32 4.34
CA ASP A 73 -15.32 1.92 5.63
C ASP A 73 -14.41 0.96 6.42
N ASP A 74 -13.60 0.15 5.72
CA ASP A 74 -12.73 -0.88 6.31
C ASP A 74 -11.34 -0.35 6.73
N LEU A 75 -11.05 0.94 6.53
CA LEU A 75 -9.71 1.49 6.74
C LEU A 75 -9.28 1.46 8.21
N GLU A 76 -10.17 1.83 9.12
CA GLU A 76 -9.87 1.89 10.55
C GLU A 76 -9.59 0.48 11.11
N GLU A 77 -10.41 -0.49 10.74
CA GLU A 77 -10.20 -1.90 11.12
C GLU A 77 -8.88 -2.44 10.56
N ALA A 78 -8.60 -2.21 9.27
CA ALA A 78 -7.36 -2.63 8.64
C ALA A 78 -6.14 -2.02 9.35
N PHE A 79 -6.22 -0.75 9.74
CA PHE A 79 -5.16 -0.04 10.46
C PHE A 79 -4.88 -0.66 11.83
N TYR A 80 -5.90 -0.91 12.64
CA TYR A 80 -5.71 -1.54 13.95
C TYR A 80 -5.15 -2.96 13.85
N ASN A 81 -5.60 -3.74 12.87
CA ASN A 81 -5.09 -5.08 12.62
C ASN A 81 -3.59 -5.05 12.26
N LYS A 82 -3.17 -4.12 11.39
CA LYS A 82 -1.75 -3.96 11.04
C LYS A 82 -0.90 -3.55 12.25
N LEU A 83 -1.40 -2.62 13.06
CA LEU A 83 -0.67 -2.16 14.24
C LEU A 83 -0.51 -3.29 15.28
N GLN A 84 -1.55 -4.08 15.52
CA GLN A 84 -1.50 -5.21 16.47
C GLN A 84 -0.51 -6.30 16.01
N ASN A 85 -0.49 -6.60 14.73
CA ASN A 85 0.46 -7.58 14.17
C ASN A 85 1.91 -7.08 14.32
N SER A 86 2.18 -5.79 14.10
CA SER A 86 3.53 -5.22 14.26
C SER A 86 4.07 -5.21 15.70
N THR A 87 3.19 -5.33 16.70
CA THR A 87 3.57 -5.34 18.13
C THR A 87 3.75 -6.75 18.71
N SER A 88 3.41 -7.79 17.94
CA SER A 88 3.42 -9.18 18.42
C SER A 88 4.73 -9.93 18.10
N ASP A 89 5.69 -9.28 17.42
CA ASP A 89 6.95 -9.88 16.96
C ASP A 89 8.08 -9.91 18.03
N ASP A 90 7.78 -9.62 19.30
CA ASP A 90 8.76 -9.55 20.40
C ASP A 90 8.73 -10.76 21.37
N ASP A 91 7.98 -11.84 21.07
CA ASP A 91 7.99 -13.09 21.85
C ASP A 91 8.33 -14.28 20.94
N ASP A 92 9.53 -14.84 21.14
CA ASP A 92 10.07 -16.04 20.49
C ASP A 92 9.05 -17.20 20.39
N ASN A 93 8.90 -17.81 19.20
CA ASN A 93 9.10 -19.25 19.01
C ASN A 93 9.04 -19.69 17.54
N ASP A 94 10.02 -20.53 17.22
CA ASP A 94 10.23 -21.33 16.03
C ASP A 94 9.01 -22.17 15.56
N GLU A 95 9.12 -22.55 14.28
CA GLU A 95 8.49 -23.69 13.59
C GLU A 95 7.18 -23.51 12.80
N ASP A 96 7.39 -23.68 11.49
CA ASP A 96 6.47 -24.20 10.47
C ASP A 96 5.45 -23.24 9.84
N SER A 97 5.97 -22.15 9.29
CA SER A 97 5.34 -21.56 8.11
C SER A 97 5.62 -22.45 6.89
N SER A 98 4.87 -23.55 6.76
CA SER A 98 4.59 -24.17 5.45
C SER A 98 3.67 -23.26 4.63
N SER A 99 4.05 -21.98 4.55
CA SER A 99 3.57 -21.07 3.52
C SER A 99 3.84 -21.79 2.22
N LYS A 100 2.75 -22.28 1.60
CA LYS A 100 2.77 -22.65 0.20
C LYS A 100 3.33 -21.41 -0.49
N ASN A 101 4.62 -21.45 -0.80
CA ASN A 101 5.31 -20.52 -1.67
C ASN A 101 4.61 -20.61 -3.02
N SER A 102 3.45 -19.98 -3.14
CA SER A 102 2.92 -19.54 -4.41
C SER A 102 3.82 -18.39 -4.82
N SER A 103 5.01 -18.75 -5.29
CA SER A 103 5.97 -17.81 -5.83
C SER A 103 5.24 -17.05 -6.94
N VAL A 104 5.12 -15.73 -6.79
CA VAL A 104 4.69 -14.88 -7.89
C VAL A 104 5.75 -15.02 -8.97
N GLU A 105 5.36 -15.54 -10.13
CA GLU A 105 6.26 -15.66 -11.28
C GLU A 105 6.43 -14.27 -11.90
N ILE A 106 7.68 -13.83 -12.03
CA ILE A 106 8.01 -12.60 -12.74
C ILE A 106 8.15 -12.99 -14.20
N VAL A 107 7.19 -12.56 -15.02
CA VAL A 107 7.15 -12.77 -16.47
C VAL A 107 7.45 -11.47 -17.20
N ASP A 108 7.77 -11.56 -18.49
CA ASP A 108 7.93 -10.37 -19.32
C ASP A 108 6.54 -9.73 -19.56
N GLU A 109 6.41 -8.43 -19.31
CA GLU A 109 5.15 -7.71 -19.53
C GLU A 109 4.76 -7.68 -21.02
N ASP A 110 5.72 -7.88 -21.93
CA ASP A 110 5.47 -7.97 -23.37
C ASP A 110 4.79 -9.29 -23.78
N ASP A 111 4.84 -10.35 -22.94
CA ASP A 111 4.17 -11.63 -23.22
C ASP A 111 2.64 -11.52 -23.10
N GLU A 112 2.15 -10.69 -22.18
CA GLU A 112 0.74 -10.39 -21.98
C GLU A 112 0.55 -8.90 -21.66
N PRO A 113 0.56 -8.03 -22.69
CA PRO A 113 0.59 -6.59 -22.50
C PRO A 113 -0.70 -6.06 -21.90
N PHE A 114 -0.62 -4.84 -21.37
CA PHE A 114 -1.79 -4.15 -20.81
C PHE A 114 -2.92 -4.01 -21.83
N GLU A 115 -4.12 -4.34 -21.38
CA GLU A 115 -5.37 -4.08 -22.09
C GLU A 115 -6.29 -3.26 -21.18
N ARG A 116 -6.90 -2.20 -21.73
CA ARG A 116 -7.90 -1.40 -21.01
C ARG A 116 -9.20 -2.20 -20.94
N ALA A 117 -9.69 -2.45 -19.73
CA ALA A 117 -10.96 -3.14 -19.53
C ALA A 117 -12.11 -2.30 -20.13
N PRO A 118 -13.09 -2.93 -20.81
CA PRO A 118 -14.22 -2.22 -21.36
C PRO A 118 -15.15 -1.74 -20.25
N ASP A 119 -15.79 -0.61 -20.49
CA ASP A 119 -16.76 -0.05 -19.57
C ASP A 119 -18.01 -0.97 -19.49
N SER A 120 -18.79 -0.84 -18.41
CA SER A 120 -20.02 -1.59 -18.12
C SER A 120 -19.85 -3.08 -17.75
N ILE A 121 -18.63 -3.52 -17.40
CA ILE A 121 -18.42 -4.84 -16.76
C ILE A 121 -18.76 -4.79 -15.27
N ASP A 122 -18.19 -3.82 -14.55
CA ASP A 122 -18.25 -3.70 -13.10
C ASP A 122 -18.14 -2.20 -12.73
N PRO A 123 -19.01 -1.69 -11.83
CA PRO A 123 -18.94 -0.29 -11.37
C PRO A 123 -17.57 0.16 -10.87
N LEU A 124 -16.79 -0.74 -10.27
CA LEU A 124 -15.41 -0.48 -9.85
C LEU A 124 -14.54 -0.16 -11.06
N ILE A 125 -14.60 -0.99 -12.10
CA ILE A 125 -13.79 -0.84 -13.31
C ILE A 125 -14.14 0.44 -14.05
N ASP A 126 -15.44 0.76 -14.14
CA ASP A 126 -15.92 2.02 -14.71
C ASP A 126 -15.35 3.24 -13.96
N THR A 127 -15.31 3.14 -12.63
CA THR A 127 -14.76 4.20 -11.78
C THR A 127 -13.24 4.34 -11.98
N MET A 128 -12.51 3.23 -12.04
CA MET A 128 -11.07 3.22 -12.31
C MET A 128 -10.76 3.85 -13.68
N ASN A 129 -11.50 3.45 -14.72
CA ASN A 129 -11.41 3.99 -16.06
C ASN A 129 -11.66 5.49 -16.09
N LYS A 130 -12.70 5.95 -15.39
CA LYS A 130 -13.01 7.39 -15.27
C LYS A 130 -11.87 8.16 -14.61
N TYR A 131 -11.38 7.70 -13.46
CA TYR A 131 -10.31 8.38 -12.73
C TYR A 131 -9.01 8.45 -13.53
N GLU A 132 -8.66 7.39 -14.26
CA GLU A 132 -7.49 7.45 -15.14
C GLU A 132 -7.69 8.47 -16.27
N SER A 133 -8.86 8.50 -16.90
CA SER A 133 -9.15 9.44 -18.00
C SER A 133 -9.16 10.90 -17.54
N GLU A 134 -9.56 11.17 -16.30
CA GLU A 134 -9.58 12.51 -15.71
C GLU A 134 -8.25 12.88 -15.03
N TRP A 135 -7.33 11.94 -14.81
CA TRP A 135 -6.14 12.06 -13.95
C TRP A 135 -5.29 13.29 -14.22
N ASN A 136 -4.98 13.56 -15.49
CA ASN A 136 -4.10 14.66 -15.88
C ASN A 136 -4.75 16.03 -15.69
N THR A 137 -6.09 16.08 -15.66
CA THR A 137 -6.86 17.31 -15.47
C THR A 137 -7.37 17.48 -14.04
N TRP A 138 -7.34 16.40 -13.25
CA TRP A 138 -7.77 16.40 -11.87
C TRP A 138 -6.76 17.14 -10.98
N ILE A 139 -7.28 18.06 -10.17
CA ILE A 139 -6.49 18.86 -9.23
C ILE A 139 -6.96 18.53 -7.81
N PRO A 140 -6.21 17.70 -7.05
CA PRO A 140 -6.56 17.39 -5.67
C PRO A 140 -6.47 18.62 -4.77
N LEU A 141 -7.40 18.71 -3.82
CA LEU A 141 -7.39 19.73 -2.77
C LEU A 141 -6.86 19.20 -1.44
N ASP A 142 -6.98 17.89 -1.23
CA ASP A 142 -6.50 17.24 -0.02
C ASP A 142 -4.97 17.08 -0.06
N PRO A 143 -4.25 17.43 1.03
CA PRO A 143 -2.80 17.30 1.08
C PRO A 143 -2.30 15.89 0.78
N LEU A 144 -2.91 14.84 1.33
CA LEU A 144 -2.46 13.47 1.07
C LEU A 144 -2.62 13.14 -0.42
N GLN A 145 -3.76 13.48 -1.02
CA GLN A 145 -4.00 13.29 -2.44
C GLN A 145 -3.00 14.05 -3.33
N ILE A 146 -2.60 15.26 -2.95
CA ILE A 146 -1.55 16.02 -3.66
C ILE A 146 -0.22 15.25 -3.63
N HIS A 147 0.18 14.74 -2.45
CA HIS A 147 1.43 13.98 -2.33
C HIS A 147 1.36 12.66 -3.11
N LEU A 148 0.25 11.93 -3.04
CA LEU A 148 0.04 10.69 -3.78
C LEU A 148 0.04 10.92 -5.29
N LYS A 149 -0.66 11.95 -5.77
CA LYS A 149 -0.67 12.32 -7.19
C LYS A 149 0.75 12.61 -7.69
N ASN A 150 1.50 13.42 -6.95
CA ASN A 150 2.89 13.73 -7.31
C ASN A 150 3.77 12.47 -7.33
N ALA A 151 3.61 11.58 -6.35
CA ALA A 151 4.37 10.33 -6.29
C ALA A 151 4.05 9.42 -7.49
N ILE A 152 2.77 9.28 -7.85
CA ILE A 152 2.33 8.50 -9.02
C ILE A 152 2.87 9.13 -10.32
N ASP A 153 2.79 10.45 -10.46
CA ASP A 153 3.30 11.14 -11.67
C ASP A 153 4.83 11.01 -11.82
N ILE A 154 5.58 11.03 -10.71
CA ILE A 154 7.05 10.87 -10.70
C ILE A 154 7.46 9.41 -10.95
N SER A 155 6.66 8.44 -10.52
CA SER A 155 7.00 7.01 -10.54
C SER A 155 7.35 6.46 -11.94
N GLY A 156 7.14 7.24 -13.00
CA GLY A 156 7.55 6.85 -14.34
C GLY A 156 6.67 5.74 -14.93
N LEU A 157 5.55 5.41 -14.28
CA LEU A 157 4.50 4.51 -14.80
C LEU A 157 3.75 5.09 -16.03
N ASN A 158 4.36 6.06 -16.72
CA ASN A 158 3.89 6.60 -17.99
C ASN A 158 4.47 5.72 -19.10
N PHE A 159 3.74 4.67 -19.47
CA PHE A 159 4.10 3.78 -20.59
C PHE A 159 3.23 4.06 -21.81
#